data_AF-A0AA45WQA4-F1
#
_entry.id   AF-A0AA45WQA4-F1
#
_cell.length_a   1.000
_cell.length_b   1.000
_cell.length_c   1.000
_cell.angle_alpha   90.00
_cell.angle_beta   90.00
_cell.angle_gamma   90.00
#
_symmetry.space_group_name_H-M   'P 1'
#
loop_
_entity.id
_entity.type
_entity.pdbx_description
1 polymer ?
#
loop_
_entity_poly.entity_id
_entity_poly.type
_entity_poly.pdbx_seq_one_letter_code
_entity_poly.pdbx_strand_id
1 'polypeptide(L)'
;MSFIDFDSFIQESEQKSIQIKVGGKNYAIPAAPRADLMLKVISLEQRKGKGAELSMQETVDMLEGIFSSETLVEISKKLSFDQLTQLLRLVIEEQSKSMTEQGPVGK
;
A
#
# COMPACT_ATOMS: atom_id res chain seq x y z
N MET A 1 -8.23 -26.38 23.84
CA MET A 1 -8.49 -24.97 23.51
C MET A 1 -7.17 -24.37 23.07
N SER A 2 -7.00 -24.05 21.78
CA SER A 2 -5.85 -23.27 21.33
C SER A 2 -6.15 -21.80 21.61
N PHE A 3 -5.35 -21.18 22.46
CA PHE A 3 -5.39 -19.74 22.68
C PHE A 3 -4.55 -19.08 21.59
N ILE A 4 -5.13 -18.11 20.88
CA ILE A 4 -4.38 -17.25 19.97
C ILE A 4 -3.71 -16.20 20.85
N ASP A 5 -2.39 -16.25 20.94
CA ASP A 5 -1.60 -15.22 21.62
C ASP A 5 -1.60 -13.96 20.74
N PHE A 6 -2.39 -12.97 21.15
CA PHE A 6 -2.60 -11.73 20.41
C PHE A 6 -1.35 -10.85 20.41
N ASP A 7 -0.53 -10.93 21.47
CA ASP A 7 0.71 -10.17 21.59
C ASP A 7 1.77 -10.70 20.61
N SER A 8 1.88 -12.03 20.49
CA SER A 8 2.75 -12.69 19.50
C SER A 8 2.29 -12.44 18.06
N PHE A 9 0.97 -12.40 17.82
CA PHE A 9 0.40 -12.06 16.51
C PHE A 9 0.67 -10.60 16.11
N ILE A 10 0.63 -9.68 17.07
CA ILE A 10 0.99 -8.27 16.84
C ILE A 10 2.49 -8.10 16.61
N GLN A 11 3.33 -8.87 17.32
CA GLN A 11 4.79 -8.84 17.14
C GLN A 11 5.24 -9.39 15.77
N GLU A 12 4.62 -10.45 15.25
CA GLU A 12 4.88 -10.93 13.88
C GLU A 12 4.28 -10.01 12.80
N SER A 13 3.24 -9.25 13.16
CA SER A 13 2.62 -8.23 12.31
C SER A 13 3.34 -6.88 12.35
N GLU A 14 4.52 -6.77 12.97
CA GLU A 14 5.52 -5.74 12.65
C GLU A 14 6.03 -5.98 11.22
N GLN A 15 5.11 -5.76 10.29
CA GLN A 15 5.24 -5.96 8.88
C GLN A 15 6.44 -5.14 8.40
N LYS A 16 7.45 -5.86 7.92
CA LYS A 16 8.70 -5.32 7.40
C LYS A 16 8.40 -4.22 6.38
N SER A 17 8.63 -2.97 6.76
CA SER A 17 8.43 -1.82 5.88
C SER A 17 9.06 -2.08 4.50
N ILE A 18 8.27 -1.97 3.44
CA ILE A 18 8.75 -2.15 2.07
C ILE A 18 9.62 -0.93 1.74
N GLN A 19 10.85 -1.14 1.28
CA GLN A 19 11.70 -0.02 0.85
C GLN A 19 11.61 0.13 -0.67
N ILE A 20 11.25 1.33 -1.12
CA ILE A 20 11.28 1.71 -2.53
C ILE A 20 12.37 2.74 -2.78
N LYS A 21 12.98 2.73 -3.97
CA LYS A 21 13.97 3.73 -4.37
C LYS A 21 13.40 4.66 -5.43
N VAL A 22 13.27 5.95 -5.11
CA VAL A 22 12.74 6.97 -6.03
C VAL A 22 13.79 8.06 -6.24
N GLY A 23 14.26 8.21 -7.48
CA GLY A 23 15.27 9.21 -7.87
C GLY A 23 16.49 9.21 -6.93
N GLY A 24 17.04 8.02 -6.67
CA GLY A 24 18.24 7.83 -5.85
C GLY A 24 18.04 7.76 -4.34
N LYS A 25 16.87 8.15 -3.81
CA LYS A 25 16.56 8.10 -2.37
C LYS A 25 15.70 6.88 -2.03
N ASN A 26 15.93 6.29 -0.86
CA ASN A 26 15.10 5.19 -0.34
C ASN A 26 13.97 5.77 0.51
N TYR A 27 12.76 5.26 0.30
CA TYR A 27 11.57 5.61 1.07
C TYR A 27 10.98 4.33 1.66
N ALA A 28 10.64 4.38 2.95
CA ALA A 28 9.96 3.28 3.62
C ALA A 28 8.44 3.42 3.41
N ILE A 29 7.82 2.30 3.08
CA ILE A 29 6.38 2.15 2.95
C ILE A 29 5.92 1.26 4.10
N PRO A 30 4.83 1.60 4.80
CA PRO A 30 4.21 0.68 5.75
C PRO A 30 3.80 -0.60 5.01
N ALA A 31 4.24 -1.75 5.51
CA ALA A 31 3.86 -3.02 4.90
C ALA A 31 2.41 -3.44 5.24
N ALA A 32 1.77 -2.73 6.17
CA ALA A 32 0.32 -2.79 6.36
C ALA A 32 -0.39 -1.97 5.31
N PRO A 33 -1.24 -2.57 4.45
CA PRO A 33 -2.23 -1.79 3.74
C PRO A 33 -3.13 -1.11 4.76
N ARG A 34 -3.22 0.22 4.68
CA ARG A 34 -4.24 0.91 5.47
C ARG A 34 -5.62 0.49 4.96
N ALA A 35 -6.52 0.14 5.88
CA ALA A 35 -7.85 -0.35 5.53
C ALA A 35 -8.63 0.63 4.64
N ASP A 36 -8.42 1.94 4.79
CA ASP A 36 -9.03 2.97 3.96
C ASP A 36 -8.54 2.93 2.50
N LEU A 37 -7.26 2.59 2.27
CA LEU A 37 -6.71 2.40 0.93
C LEU A 37 -7.39 1.22 0.22
N MET A 38 -7.50 0.08 0.91
CA MET A 38 -8.14 -1.13 0.37
C MET A 38 -9.61 -0.88 0.03
N LEU A 39 -10.35 -0.22 0.93
CA LEU A 39 -11.74 0.14 0.68
C LEU A 39 -11.89 1.09 -0.51
N LYS A 40 -10.98 2.05 -0.69
CA LYS A 40 -10.95 2.94 -1.86
C LYS A 40 -10.69 2.17 -3.16
N VAL A 41 -9.74 1.24 -3.15
CA VAL A 41 -9.43 0.39 -4.32
C VAL A 41 -10.64 -0.47 -4.71
N ILE A 42 -11.23 -1.19 -3.74
CA ILE A 42 -12.44 -2.02 -3.96
C ILE A 42 -13.58 -1.16 -4.49
N SER A 43 -13.80 0.01 -3.89
CA SER A 43 -14.85 0.95 -4.33
C SER A 43 -14.62 1.50 -5.73
N LEU A 44 -13.37 1.58 -6.20
CA LEU A 44 -13.05 2.01 -7.56
C LEU A 44 -13.22 0.89 -8.56
N GLU A 45 -12.77 -0.32 -8.24
CA GLU A 45 -13.00 -1.49 -9.09
C GLU A 45 -14.50 -1.76 -9.29
N GLN A 46 -15.32 -1.55 -8.25
CA GLN A 46 -16.78 -1.64 -8.35
C GLN A 46 -17.41 -0.55 -9.23
N ARG A 47 -16.88 0.69 -9.16
CA ARG A 47 -17.44 1.84 -9.90
C ARG A 47 -17.00 1.91 -11.36
N LYS A 48 -15.75 1.56 -11.65
CA LYS A 48 -15.11 1.77 -12.95
C LYS A 48 -14.63 0.46 -13.62
N GLY A 49 -14.74 -0.69 -12.95
CA GLY A 49 -14.24 -1.98 -13.42
C GLY A 49 -12.77 -2.24 -13.03
N LYS A 50 -12.35 -3.51 -13.16
CA LYS A 50 -10.96 -3.90 -12.89
C LYS A 50 -10.00 -3.18 -13.83
N GLY A 51 -8.97 -2.55 -13.28
CA GLY A 51 -7.94 -1.85 -14.05
C GLY A 51 -8.32 -0.43 -14.51
N ALA A 52 -9.39 0.13 -13.97
CA ALA A 52 -9.82 1.50 -14.25
C ALA A 52 -8.69 2.53 -14.12
N GLU A 53 -8.70 3.54 -15.00
CA GLU A 53 -7.80 4.68 -14.89
C GLU A 53 -8.12 5.49 -13.64
N LEU A 54 -7.07 5.72 -12.85
CA LEU A 54 -7.09 6.60 -11.70
C LEU A 54 -6.88 8.03 -12.21
N SER A 55 -7.75 8.94 -11.79
CA SER A 55 -7.51 10.36 -11.98
C SER A 55 -6.35 10.84 -11.10
N MET A 56 -5.80 12.00 -11.44
CA MET A 56 -4.71 12.60 -10.66
C MET A 56 -5.07 12.82 -9.20
N GLN A 57 -6.28 13.29 -8.93
CA GLN A 57 -6.77 13.48 -7.58
C GLN A 57 -6.86 12.15 -6.82
N GLU A 58 -7.44 11.12 -7.42
CA GLU A 58 -7.58 9.79 -6.80
C GLU A 58 -6.21 9.17 -6.48
N THR A 59 -5.24 9.27 -7.38
CA THR A 59 -3.87 8.76 -7.16
C THR A 59 -3.19 9.50 -6.00
N VAL A 60 -3.29 10.82 -5.94
CA VAL A 60 -2.69 11.63 -4.86
C VAL A 60 -3.35 11.32 -3.52
N ASP A 61 -4.68 11.31 -3.45
CA ASP A 61 -5.44 11.03 -2.23
C ASP A 61 -5.15 9.62 -1.65
N MET A 62 -4.73 8.68 -2.49
CA MET A 62 -4.31 7.34 -2.05
C MET A 62 -2.86 7.32 -1.58
N LEU A 63 -1.97 8.00 -2.31
CA LEU A 63 -0.56 8.12 -1.92
C LEU A 63 -0.37 8.91 -0.63
N GLU A 64 -1.22 9.90 -0.34
CA GLU A 64 -1.28 10.59 0.97
C GLU A 64 -1.71 9.66 2.11
N GLY A 65 -2.45 8.60 1.78
CA GLY A 65 -2.72 7.52 2.73
C GLY A 65 -1.45 6.76 3.12
N ILE A 66 -0.49 6.64 2.21
CA ILE A 66 0.69 5.77 2.34
C ILE A 66 1.91 6.54 2.84
N PHE A 67 2.14 7.74 2.30
CA PHE A 67 3.30 8.57 2.56
C PHE A 67 2.92 9.80 3.37
N SER A 68 3.84 10.30 4.19
CA SER A 68 3.67 11.64 4.77
C SER A 68 3.60 12.69 3.66
N SER A 69 2.85 13.78 3.90
CA SER A 69 2.72 14.86 2.91
C SER A 69 4.08 15.39 2.45
N GLU A 70 5.06 15.50 3.35
CA GLU A 70 6.44 15.90 3.01
C GLU A 70 7.12 14.92 2.05
N THR A 71 6.99 13.62 2.33
CA THR A 71 7.54 12.56 1.47
C THR A 71 6.88 12.56 0.09
N LEU A 72 5.56 12.71 0.05
CA LEU A 72 4.83 12.76 -1.21
C LEU A 72 5.22 13.97 -2.06
N VAL A 73 5.45 15.13 -1.44
CA VAL A 73 5.95 16.34 -2.12
C VAL A 73 7.36 16.13 -2.67
N GLU A 74 8.24 15.40 -1.97
CA GLU A 74 9.56 15.05 -2.51
C GLU A 74 9.46 14.09 -3.70
N ILE A 75 8.58 13.09 -3.61
CA ILE A 75 8.37 12.08 -4.65
C ILE A 75 7.73 12.71 -5.90
N SER A 76 6.72 13.58 -5.72
CA SER A 76 6.00 14.23 -6.83
C SER A 76 6.87 15.22 -7.62
N LYS A 77 7.92 15.77 -7.01
CA LYS A 77 8.94 16.57 -7.73
C LYS A 77 9.82 15.74 -8.66
N LYS A 78 9.88 14.42 -8.45
CA LYS A 78 10.78 13.50 -9.17
C LYS A 78 10.05 12.57 -10.14
N LEU A 79 8.74 12.40 -9.97
CA LEU A 79 7.93 11.46 -10.75
C LEU A 79 6.87 12.21 -11.56
N SER A 80 6.63 11.76 -12.79
CA SER A 80 5.45 12.16 -13.55
C SER A 80 4.17 11.55 -12.96
N PHE A 81 3.01 12.07 -13.38
CA PHE A 81 1.73 11.53 -12.95
C PHE A 81 1.57 10.03 -13.27
N ASP A 82 2.00 9.59 -14.46
CA ASP A 82 1.98 8.17 -14.83
C ASP A 82 2.86 7.33 -13.89
N GLN A 83 4.03 7.85 -13.51
CA GLN A 83 4.94 7.18 -12.58
C GLN A 83 4.39 7.15 -11.15
N LEU A 84 3.66 8.18 -10.71
CA LEU A 84 2.94 8.16 -9.43
C LEU A 84 1.84 7.10 -9.42
N THR A 85 1.13 6.95 -10.54
CA THR A 85 0.10 5.91 -10.70
C THR A 85 0.71 4.51 -10.70
N GLN A 86 1.86 4.32 -11.36
CA GLN A 86 2.62 3.06 -11.29
C GLN A 86 3.13 2.78 -9.87
N LEU A 87 3.64 3.79 -9.17
CA LEU A 87 4.08 3.68 -7.79
C LEU A 87 2.94 3.17 -6.90
N LEU A 88 1.78 3.81 -6.99
CA LEU A 88 0.59 3.42 -6.24
C LEU A 88 0.19 1.96 -6.52
N ARG A 89 0.20 1.53 -7.79
CA ARG A 89 -0.09 0.13 -8.17
C ARG A 89 0.92 -0.84 -7.55
N LEU A 90 2.20 -0.50 -7.55
CA LEU A 90 3.26 -1.30 -6.93
C LEU A 90 3.05 -1.41 -5.41
N VAL A 91 2.70 -0.32 -4.74
CA VAL A 91 2.38 -0.36 -3.30
C VAL A 91 1.21 -1.29 -3.03
N ILE A 92 0.12 -1.16 -3.79
CA ILE A 92 -1.07 -2.00 -3.63
C ILE A 92 -0.74 -3.48 -3.87
N GLU A 93 0.05 -3.80 -4.90
CA GLU A 93 0.44 -5.17 -5.22
C GLU A 93 1.29 -5.79 -4.09
N GLU A 94 2.30 -5.08 -3.60
CA GLU A 94 3.17 -5.56 -2.52
C GLU A 94 2.42 -5.72 -1.19
N GLN A 95 1.51 -4.78 -0.89
CA GLN A 95 0.65 -4.90 0.29
C GLN A 95 -0.35 -6.06 0.16
N SER A 96 -0.85 -6.33 -1.05
CA SER A 96 -1.74 -7.48 -1.32
C SER A 96 -1.03 -8.83 -1.20
N LYS A 97 0.24 -8.92 -1.64
CA LYS A 97 1.08 -10.11 -1.45
C LYS A 97 1.30 -10.42 0.02
N SER A 98 1.59 -9.38 0.81
CA SER A 98 1.77 -9.50 2.26
C SER A 98 0.53 -10.06 2.98
N MET A 99 -0.68 -9.77 2.48
CA MET A 99 -1.92 -10.35 2.99
C MET A 99 -2.14 -11.82 2.55
N THR A 100 -1.60 -12.21 1.39
CA THR A 100 -1.81 -13.54 0.80
C THR A 100 -0.81 -14.57 1.36
N GLU A 101 0.41 -14.14 1.71
CA GLU A 101 1.39 -14.99 2.40
C GLU A 101 1.06 -15.23 3.89
N GLN A 102 0.05 -14.55 4.43
CA GLN A 102 -0.42 -14.69 5.82
C GLN A 102 -1.75 -15.44 5.98
N GLY A 103 -2.04 -16.49 5.19
CA GLY A 103 -3.10 -17.44 5.57
C GLY A 103 -3.19 -18.76 4.78
N PRO A 104 -3.63 -19.89 5.38
CA PRO A 104 -3.65 -20.27 6.79
C PRO A 104 -2.53 -21.28 7.12
N VAL A 105 -1.85 -21.13 8.26
CA VAL A 105 -1.31 -22.29 8.97
C VAL A 105 -2.51 -22.96 9.64
N GLY A 106 -3.00 -24.05 9.05
CA GLY A 106 -4.11 -24.81 9.62
C GLY A 106 -4.58 -25.92 8.70
N LYS A 107 -3.87 -27.04 8.74
CA LYS A 107 -4.41 -28.36 8.42
C LYS A 107 -5.35 -28.81 9.54
#